data_AF-A0A3D1BPU6-F1
#
_entry.id   AF-A0A3D1BPU6-F1
#
_cell.length_a   1.000
_cell.length_b   1.000
_cell.length_c   1.000
_cell.angle_alpha   90.00
_cell.angle_beta   90.00
_cell.angle_gamma   90.00
#
_symmetry.space_group_name_H-M   'P 1'
#
loop_
_entity.id
_entity.type
_entity.pdbx_description
1 polymer ?
#
loop_
_entity_poly.entity_id
_entity_poly.type
_entity_poly.pdbx_seq_one_letter_code
_entity_poly.pdbx_strand_id
1 'polypeptide(L)'
;MKQSLYIVTLIYYLVFNYNACAQTRSSFSGDTDSFSSELITFMGPNLHEEQTAMLNSFVTAWDSTLIDHKSKQLIVSASMSIESKRLRAVPHFIDYIETMMVFINYDIDIEKFNLWLEGLVNLSNQTNSRISDISSFINAADGLIRDKIIYSSNSVTWKTTSNRFTFSNDTSFT
;
A
#
# COMPACT_ATOMS: atom_id res chain seq x y z
N MET A 1 57.59 22.53 -4.85
CA MET A 1 57.25 21.09 -4.68
C MET A 1 56.34 20.82 -3.47
N LYS A 2 56.61 21.35 -2.27
CA LYS A 2 55.79 21.07 -1.07
C LYS A 2 54.32 21.53 -1.17
N GLN A 3 54.04 22.69 -1.77
CA GLN A 3 52.66 23.19 -1.94
C GLN A 3 51.80 22.37 -2.91
N SER A 4 52.41 21.87 -3.99
CA SER A 4 51.73 20.94 -4.92
C SER A 4 51.39 19.62 -4.25
N LEU A 5 52.21 19.15 -3.29
CA LEU A 5 51.94 17.93 -2.53
C LEU A 5 50.70 18.08 -1.64
N TYR A 6 50.56 19.21 -0.94
CA TYR A 6 49.39 19.51 -0.09
C TYR A 6 48.09 19.62 -0.88
N ILE A 7 48.13 20.19 -2.09
CA ILE A 7 46.96 20.29 -2.97
C ILE A 7 46.50 18.90 -3.43
N VAL A 8 47.44 18.01 -3.77
CA VAL A 8 47.12 16.62 -4.15
C VAL A 8 46.54 15.83 -2.96
N THR A 9 47.04 16.07 -1.74
CA THR A 9 46.49 15.40 -0.55
C THR A 9 45.08 15.90 -0.20
N LEU A 10 44.80 17.20 -0.40
CA LEU A 10 43.48 17.79 -0.20
C LEU A 10 42.46 17.26 -1.21
N ILE A 11 42.86 17.10 -2.48
CA ILE A 11 42.01 16.52 -3.53
C ILE A 11 41.71 15.04 -3.25
N TYR A 12 42.69 14.27 -2.76
CA TYR A 12 42.47 12.89 -2.35
C TYR A 12 41.44 12.76 -1.21
N TYR A 13 41.47 13.68 -0.24
CA TYR A 13 40.50 13.73 0.86
C TYR A 13 39.08 14.14 0.41
N LEU A 14 38.94 14.96 -0.63
CA LEU A 14 37.65 15.39 -1.15
C LEU A 14 36.94 14.29 -1.95
N VAL A 15 37.69 13.47 -2.70
CA VAL A 15 37.14 12.37 -3.52
C VAL A 15 36.79 11.13 -2.67
N PHE A 16 37.30 11.05 -1.43
CA PHE A 16 37.00 9.96 -0.50
C PHE A 16 35.69 10.12 0.30
N ASN A 17 34.87 11.14 0.00
CA ASN A 17 33.55 11.29 0.61
C ASN A 17 32.55 10.33 -0.03
N TYR A 18 32.57 9.12 0.54
CA TYR A 18 31.47 8.20 0.80
C TYR A 18 30.30 8.18 -0.18
N ASN A 19 30.16 7.01 -0.81
CA ASN A 19 28.91 6.39 -1.22
C ASN A 19 27.91 6.33 -0.04
N ALA A 20 27.41 7.47 0.41
CA ALA A 20 26.21 7.54 1.22
C ALA A 20 25.04 7.23 0.28
N CYS A 21 24.85 5.95 0.01
CA CYS A 21 23.59 5.44 -0.49
C CYS A 21 22.60 5.73 0.64
N ALA A 22 21.94 6.89 0.59
CA ALA A 22 20.76 7.15 1.39
C ALA A 22 19.72 6.15 0.90
N GLN A 23 19.79 4.91 1.40
CA GLN A 23 18.75 3.93 1.22
C GLN A 23 17.54 4.56 1.89
N THR A 24 16.61 5.04 1.08
CA THR A 24 15.27 5.36 1.54
C THR A 24 14.78 4.11 2.24
N ARG A 25 14.84 4.08 3.58
CA ARG A 25 14.33 2.94 4.34
C ARG A 25 12.86 2.85 3.97
N SER A 26 12.45 1.68 3.45
CA SER A 26 11.03 1.40 3.33
C SER A 26 10.43 1.50 4.73
N SER A 27 9.24 2.10 4.80
CA SER A 27 8.51 2.31 6.05
C SER A 27 8.07 0.98 6.68
N PHE A 28 8.08 -0.10 5.90
CA PHE A 28 7.68 -1.44 6.32
C PHE A 28 8.86 -2.42 6.20
N SER A 29 9.04 -3.26 7.21
CA SER A 29 10.15 -4.23 7.25
C SER A 29 9.88 -5.52 6.49
N GLY A 30 8.59 -5.83 6.25
CA GLY A 30 8.15 -7.10 5.68
C GLY A 30 7.78 -8.16 6.73
N ASP A 31 8.02 -7.88 8.01
CA ASP A 31 7.61 -8.76 9.10
C ASP A 31 6.15 -8.51 9.51
N THR A 32 5.37 -9.58 9.69
CA THR A 32 3.96 -9.49 10.06
C THR A 32 3.78 -9.07 11.52
N ASP A 33 4.74 -9.39 12.38
CA ASP A 33 4.63 -9.13 13.82
C ASP A 33 4.87 -7.64 14.16
N SER A 34 5.73 -6.97 13.39
CA SER A 34 6.00 -5.53 13.57
C SER A 34 5.06 -4.62 12.77
N PHE A 35 4.31 -5.17 11.80
CA PHE A 35 3.52 -4.40 10.84
C PHE A 35 2.53 -3.42 11.47
N SER A 36 1.82 -3.78 12.54
CA SER A 36 0.84 -2.88 13.18
C SER A 36 1.51 -1.62 13.74
N SER A 37 2.67 -1.79 14.39
CA SER A 37 3.46 -0.68 14.93
C SER A 37 4.08 0.21 13.84
N GLU A 38 4.54 -0.41 12.76
CA GLU A 38 5.08 0.28 11.58
C GLU A 38 3.99 1.07 10.87
N LEU A 39 2.78 0.50 10.74
CA LEU A 39 1.63 1.16 10.14
C LEU A 39 1.22 2.41 10.92
N ILE A 40 1.13 2.32 12.26
CA ILE A 40 0.82 3.49 13.10
C ILE A 40 1.88 4.59 12.90
N THR A 41 3.15 4.20 12.84
CA THR A 41 4.26 5.14 12.62
C THR A 41 4.18 5.77 11.22
N PHE A 42 3.87 5.00 10.20
CA PHE A 42 3.74 5.45 8.81
C PHE A 42 2.57 6.43 8.64
N MET A 43 1.43 6.14 9.25
CA MET A 43 0.25 7.00 9.18
C MET A 43 0.47 8.34 9.90
N GLY A 44 1.26 8.32 10.97
CA GLY A 44 1.65 9.51 11.72
C GLY A 44 0.52 10.12 12.55
N PRO A 45 0.81 11.20 13.30
CA PRO A 45 -0.14 11.77 14.26
C PRO A 45 -1.17 12.72 13.64
N ASN A 46 -0.99 13.13 12.38
CA ASN A 46 -1.81 14.16 11.72
C ASN A 46 -3.05 13.55 11.05
N LEU A 47 -3.77 12.69 11.77
CA LEU A 47 -5.02 12.10 11.30
C LEU A 47 -6.22 12.81 11.93
N HIS A 48 -7.31 12.90 11.17
CA HIS A 48 -8.60 13.28 11.74
C HIS A 48 -9.12 12.17 12.68
N GLU A 49 -10.08 12.51 13.54
CA GLU A 49 -10.65 11.56 14.52
C GLU A 49 -11.21 10.31 13.84
N GLU A 50 -11.95 10.48 12.75
CA GLU A 50 -12.51 9.38 11.95
C GLU A 50 -11.42 8.47 11.35
N GLN A 51 -10.36 9.07 10.80
CA GLN A 51 -9.23 8.33 10.21
C GLN A 51 -8.44 7.56 11.29
N THR A 52 -8.32 8.16 12.48
CA THR A 52 -7.70 7.52 13.64
C THR A 52 -8.54 6.34 14.12
N ALA A 53 -9.86 6.49 14.18
CA ALA A 53 -10.77 5.42 14.54
C ALA A 53 -10.73 4.26 13.53
N MET A 54 -10.65 4.56 12.24
CA MET A 54 -10.47 3.56 11.17
C MET A 54 -9.15 2.80 11.33
N LEU A 55 -8.04 3.51 11.54
CA LEU A 55 -6.72 2.90 11.79
C LEU A 55 -6.76 1.98 13.02
N ASN A 56 -7.31 2.43 14.14
CA ASN A 56 -7.41 1.63 15.36
C ASN A 56 -8.30 0.40 15.19
N SER A 57 -9.38 0.52 14.41
CA SER A 57 -10.26 -0.61 14.08
C SER A 57 -9.51 -1.66 13.27
N PHE A 58 -8.71 -1.23 12.29
CA PHE A 58 -7.85 -2.12 11.52
C PHE A 58 -6.77 -2.78 12.38
N VAL A 59 -6.07 -2.03 13.24
CA VAL A 59 -5.06 -2.60 14.16
C VAL A 59 -5.68 -3.64 15.08
N THR A 60 -6.88 -3.39 15.60
CA THR A 60 -7.62 -4.36 16.40
C THR A 60 -7.96 -5.62 15.60
N ALA A 61 -8.38 -5.47 14.34
CA ALA A 61 -8.64 -6.59 13.45
C ALA A 61 -7.35 -7.36 13.12
N TRP A 62 -6.23 -6.67 12.94
CA TRP A 62 -4.90 -7.25 12.69
C TRP A 62 -4.43 -8.13 13.84
N ASP A 63 -4.56 -7.66 15.07
CA ASP A 63 -4.12 -8.39 16.28
C ASP A 63 -5.09 -9.53 16.65
N SER A 64 -6.27 -9.57 16.03
CA SER A 64 -7.27 -10.63 16.21
C SER A 64 -7.04 -11.83 15.28
N THR A 65 -7.97 -12.80 15.32
CA THR A 65 -8.00 -13.96 14.41
C THR A 65 -8.81 -13.71 13.14
N LEU A 66 -9.28 -12.47 12.89
CA LEU A 66 -10.10 -12.14 11.72
C LEU A 66 -9.34 -12.20 10.40
N ILE A 67 -8.03 -11.99 10.44
CA ILE A 67 -7.15 -12.01 9.26
C ILE A 67 -6.24 -13.23 9.37
N ASP A 68 -6.33 -14.14 8.41
CA ASP A 68 -5.49 -15.34 8.37
C ASP A 68 -4.03 -14.99 8.01
N HIS A 69 -3.13 -15.93 8.27
CA HIS A 69 -1.70 -15.72 8.05
C HIS A 69 -1.37 -15.40 6.58
N LYS A 70 -2.04 -16.03 5.61
CA LYS A 70 -1.80 -15.75 4.19
C LYS A 70 -2.22 -14.32 3.84
N SER A 71 -3.40 -13.89 4.26
CA SER A 71 -3.85 -12.51 4.03
C SER A 71 -2.92 -11.51 4.70
N LYS A 72 -2.44 -11.78 5.91
CA LYS A 72 -1.46 -10.91 6.59
C LYS A 72 -0.20 -10.70 5.74
N GLN A 73 0.39 -11.78 5.23
CA GLN A 73 1.58 -11.68 4.35
C GLN A 73 1.30 -10.88 3.07
N LEU A 74 0.12 -11.06 2.47
CA LEU A 74 -0.29 -10.33 1.28
C LEU A 74 -0.55 -8.85 1.58
N ILE A 75 -1.15 -8.52 2.73
CA ILE A 75 -1.36 -7.13 3.18
C ILE A 75 -0.02 -6.43 3.37
N VAL A 76 0.96 -7.07 4.02
CA VAL A 76 2.31 -6.50 4.20
C VAL A 76 2.97 -6.29 2.83
N SER A 77 2.88 -7.28 1.94
CA SER A 77 3.44 -7.19 0.58
C SER A 77 2.81 -6.06 -0.23
N ALA A 78 1.47 -5.95 -0.20
CA ALA A 78 0.74 -4.86 -0.84
C ALA A 78 1.12 -3.50 -0.27
N SER A 79 1.23 -3.39 1.06
CA SER A 79 1.65 -2.18 1.77
C SER A 79 3.04 -1.71 1.33
N MET A 80 4.00 -2.62 1.25
CA MET A 80 5.35 -2.34 0.73
C MET A 80 5.31 -1.90 -0.74
N SER A 81 4.56 -2.60 -1.59
CA SER A 81 4.44 -2.27 -3.01
C SER A 81 3.83 -0.89 -3.24
N ILE A 82 2.74 -0.52 -2.55
CA ILE A 82 2.13 0.81 -2.68
C ILE A 82 3.00 1.91 -2.05
N GLU A 83 3.71 1.62 -0.96
CA GLU A 83 4.65 2.56 -0.34
C GLU A 83 5.84 2.85 -1.27
N SER A 84 6.33 1.84 -2.00
CA SER A 84 7.39 2.02 -3.01
C SER A 84 6.97 2.98 -4.13
N LYS A 85 5.66 3.07 -4.42
CA LYS A 85 5.06 4.02 -5.37
C LYS A 85 4.77 5.39 -4.76
N ARG A 86 5.19 5.62 -3.52
CA ARG A 86 5.06 6.87 -2.76
C ARG A 86 3.60 7.26 -2.51
N LEU A 87 2.72 6.27 -2.31
CA LEU A 87 1.39 6.53 -1.77
C LEU A 87 1.53 7.12 -0.36
N ARG A 88 0.79 8.20 -0.09
CA ARG A 88 0.81 8.91 1.20
C ARG A 88 -0.19 8.31 2.18
N ALA A 89 0.05 8.51 3.47
CA ALA A 89 -0.87 8.13 4.55
C ALA A 89 -2.32 8.58 4.26
N VAL A 90 -2.50 9.87 3.93
CA VAL A 90 -3.78 10.45 3.52
C VAL A 90 -3.64 11.08 2.12
N PRO A 91 -4.58 10.84 1.18
CA PRO A 91 -5.77 9.98 1.31
C PRO A 91 -5.51 8.49 1.02
N HIS A 92 -4.40 8.15 0.36
CA HIS A 92 -4.29 6.83 -0.30
C HIS A 92 -4.24 5.64 0.65
N PHE A 93 -3.43 5.72 1.72
CA PHE A 93 -3.26 4.58 2.62
C PHE A 93 -4.47 4.40 3.54
N ILE A 94 -5.17 5.49 3.90
CA ILE A 94 -6.42 5.39 4.64
C ILE A 94 -7.53 4.75 3.79
N ASP A 95 -7.63 5.10 2.50
CA ASP A 95 -8.58 4.45 1.57
C ASP A 95 -8.28 2.95 1.44
N TYR A 96 -6.99 2.58 1.42
CA TYR A 96 -6.55 1.18 1.41
C TYR A 96 -6.98 0.44 2.70
N ILE A 97 -6.75 1.04 3.87
CA ILE A 97 -7.17 0.48 5.16
C ILE A 97 -8.69 0.32 5.23
N GLU A 98 -9.42 1.34 4.82
CA GLU A 98 -10.88 1.29 4.77
C GLU A 98 -11.37 0.18 3.85
N THR A 99 -10.78 0.05 2.66
CA THR A 99 -11.11 -1.03 1.73
C THR A 99 -10.87 -2.41 2.35
N MET A 100 -9.75 -2.62 3.06
CA MET A 100 -9.52 -3.89 3.77
C MET A 100 -10.58 -4.15 4.84
N MET A 101 -10.98 -3.12 5.59
CA MET A 101 -12.05 -3.25 6.58
C MET A 101 -13.40 -3.59 5.93
N VAL A 102 -13.66 -3.16 4.69
CA VAL A 102 -14.85 -3.59 3.95
C VAL A 102 -14.86 -5.08 3.68
N PHE A 103 -13.74 -5.64 3.21
CA PHE A 103 -13.64 -7.08 2.99
C PHE A 103 -13.95 -7.86 4.27
N ILE A 104 -13.43 -7.40 5.41
CA ILE A 104 -13.66 -8.02 6.72
C ILE A 104 -15.11 -7.84 7.18
N ASN A 105 -15.63 -6.61 7.15
CA ASN A 105 -16.95 -6.28 7.71
C ASN A 105 -18.10 -6.88 6.91
N TYR A 106 -17.94 -7.04 5.59
CA TYR A 106 -18.95 -7.65 4.72
C TYR A 106 -18.76 -9.17 4.55
N ASP A 107 -17.84 -9.78 5.31
CA ASP A 107 -17.54 -11.22 5.28
C ASP A 107 -17.29 -11.71 3.85
N ILE A 108 -16.49 -10.95 3.10
CA ILE A 108 -16.12 -11.33 1.74
C ILE A 108 -15.14 -12.50 1.83
N ASP A 109 -15.44 -13.53 1.02
CA ASP A 109 -14.63 -14.74 0.92
C ASP A 109 -13.12 -14.45 0.84
N ILE A 110 -12.35 -15.18 1.66
CA ILE A 110 -10.92 -14.95 1.86
C ILE A 110 -10.09 -15.20 0.60
N GLU A 111 -10.53 -16.08 -0.30
CA GLU A 111 -9.85 -16.28 -1.58
C GLU A 111 -10.00 -15.05 -2.47
N LYS A 112 -11.18 -14.42 -2.47
CA LYS A 112 -11.41 -13.17 -3.22
C LYS A 112 -10.60 -12.02 -2.66
N PHE A 113 -10.52 -11.91 -1.33
CA PHE A 113 -9.69 -10.90 -0.68
C PHE A 113 -8.21 -11.06 -1.05
N ASN A 114 -7.69 -12.30 -0.97
CA ASN A 114 -6.32 -12.61 -1.36
C ASN A 114 -6.06 -12.32 -2.84
N LEU A 115 -6.97 -12.69 -3.75
CA LEU A 115 -6.84 -12.39 -5.18
C LEU A 115 -6.80 -10.89 -5.46
N TRP A 116 -7.60 -10.10 -4.72
CA TRP A 116 -7.57 -8.65 -4.82
C TRP A 116 -6.22 -8.06 -4.33
N LEU A 117 -5.69 -8.53 -3.20
CA LEU A 117 -4.37 -8.11 -2.69
C LEU A 117 -3.25 -8.47 -3.68
N GLU A 118 -3.28 -9.67 -4.25
CA GLU A 118 -2.34 -10.09 -5.29
C GLU A 118 -2.43 -9.18 -6.53
N GLY A 119 -3.65 -8.81 -6.93
CA GLY A 119 -3.89 -7.85 -8.01
C GLY A 119 -3.30 -6.47 -7.72
N LEU A 120 -3.46 -6.00 -6.48
CA LEU A 120 -2.90 -4.72 -6.03
C LEU A 120 -1.37 -4.74 -6.05
N VAL A 121 -0.74 -5.83 -5.58
CA VAL A 121 0.72 -6.02 -5.65
C VAL A 121 1.19 -6.01 -7.10
N ASN A 122 0.53 -6.76 -7.97
CA ASN A 122 0.88 -6.84 -9.39
C ASN A 122 0.77 -5.47 -10.07
N LEU A 123 -0.36 -4.77 -9.89
CA LEU A 123 -0.56 -3.42 -10.42
C LEU A 123 0.51 -2.46 -9.90
N SER A 124 0.81 -2.52 -8.61
CA SER A 124 1.79 -1.61 -7.98
C SER A 124 3.23 -1.93 -8.36
N ASN A 125 3.54 -3.14 -8.82
CA ASN A 125 4.90 -3.49 -9.25
C ASN A 125 5.15 -3.19 -10.74
N GLN A 126 4.11 -2.91 -11.52
CA GLN A 126 4.26 -2.53 -12.92
C GLN A 126 5.03 -1.21 -13.07
N THR A 127 5.90 -1.12 -14.08
CA THR A 127 6.77 0.04 -14.29
C THR A 127 5.98 1.32 -14.63
N ASN A 128 4.86 1.17 -15.33
CA ASN A 128 4.01 2.25 -15.82
C ASN A 128 2.81 2.60 -14.91
N SER A 129 2.64 1.90 -13.78
CA SER A 129 1.52 2.11 -12.88
C SER A 129 1.54 3.50 -12.26
N ARG A 130 0.45 4.26 -12.39
CA ARG A 130 0.32 5.58 -11.78
C ARG A 130 -0.36 5.46 -10.42
N ILE A 131 -0.10 6.43 -9.54
CA ILE A 131 -0.78 6.53 -8.24
C ILE A 131 -2.31 6.59 -8.41
N SER A 132 -2.78 7.25 -9.47
CA SER A 132 -4.21 7.32 -9.82
C SER A 132 -4.80 5.95 -10.12
N ASP A 133 -4.04 5.07 -10.78
CA ASP A 133 -4.51 3.76 -11.20
C ASP A 133 -4.64 2.85 -9.97
N ILE A 134 -3.65 2.90 -9.08
CA ILE A 134 -3.64 2.20 -7.79
C ILE A 134 -4.82 2.68 -6.92
N SER A 135 -4.99 4.00 -6.79
CA SER A 135 -6.10 4.58 -6.00
C SER A 135 -7.47 4.20 -6.59
N SER A 136 -7.60 4.22 -7.92
CA SER A 136 -8.83 3.81 -8.60
C SER A 136 -9.13 2.32 -8.40
N PHE A 137 -8.10 1.47 -8.39
CA PHE A 137 -8.24 0.03 -8.13
C PHE A 137 -8.73 -0.23 -6.70
N ILE A 138 -8.16 0.47 -5.70
CA ILE A 138 -8.59 0.39 -4.30
C ILE A 138 -10.06 0.83 -4.17
N ASN A 139 -10.38 2.02 -4.65
CA ASN A 139 -11.73 2.60 -4.54
C ASN A 139 -12.79 1.83 -5.34
N ALA A 140 -12.40 1.18 -6.44
CA ALA A 140 -13.31 0.32 -7.19
C ALA A 140 -13.73 -0.92 -6.39
N ALA A 141 -12.84 -1.50 -5.59
CA ALA A 141 -13.19 -2.63 -4.73
C ALA A 141 -14.12 -2.21 -3.59
N ASP A 142 -13.84 -1.08 -2.94
CA ASP A 142 -14.71 -0.48 -1.92
C ASP A 142 -16.13 -0.24 -2.47
N GLY A 143 -16.23 0.49 -3.59
CA GLY A 143 -17.51 0.81 -4.23
C GLY A 143 -18.25 -0.42 -4.77
N LEU A 144 -17.54 -1.44 -5.24
CA LEU A 144 -18.14 -2.71 -5.67
C LEU A 144 -18.78 -3.45 -4.49
N ILE A 145 -18.10 -3.52 -3.34
CA ILE A 145 -18.57 -4.29 -2.19
C ILE A 145 -19.67 -3.55 -1.44
N ARG A 146 -19.46 -2.26 -1.12
CA ARG A 146 -20.44 -1.47 -0.35
C ARG A 146 -21.66 -1.10 -1.17
N ASP A 147 -21.44 -0.54 -2.35
CA ASP A 147 -22.46 0.16 -3.14
C ASP A 147 -22.89 -0.58 -4.42
N LYS A 148 -22.27 -1.74 -4.68
CA LYS A 148 -22.47 -2.54 -5.90
C LYS A 148 -22.16 -1.76 -7.17
N ILE A 149 -21.23 -0.82 -7.10
CA ILE A 149 -20.79 0.00 -8.24
C ILE A 149 -19.78 -0.80 -9.04
N ILE A 150 -20.07 -1.01 -10.33
CA ILE A 150 -19.13 -1.64 -11.27
C ILE A 150 -18.28 -0.57 -11.95
N TYR A 151 -18.88 0.58 -12.23
CA TYR A 151 -18.22 1.69 -12.91
C TYR A 151 -18.85 3.01 -12.48
N SER A 152 -18.03 4.05 -12.33
CA SER A 152 -18.51 5.39 -12.04
C SER A 152 -17.73 6.43 -12.82
N SER A 153 -18.44 7.43 -13.33
CA SER A 153 -17.94 8.62 -13.99
C SER A 153 -18.83 9.81 -13.62
N ASN A 154 -18.45 11.02 -14.03
CA ASN A 154 -19.23 12.23 -13.73
C ASN A 154 -20.66 12.21 -14.29
N SER A 155 -20.90 11.46 -15.37
CA SER A 155 -22.19 11.44 -16.06
C SER A 155 -22.98 10.16 -15.84
N VAL A 156 -22.32 9.08 -15.43
CA VAL A 156 -22.96 7.77 -15.32
C VAL A 156 -22.32 6.91 -14.24
N THR A 157 -23.16 6.25 -13.45
CA THR A 157 -22.79 5.22 -12.49
C THR A 157 -23.53 3.93 -12.82
N TRP A 158 -22.79 2.86 -13.06
CA TRP A 158 -23.34 1.53 -13.32
C TRP A 158 -23.28 0.71 -12.04
N LYS A 159 -24.44 0.21 -11.63
CA LYS A 159 -24.59 -0.67 -10.46
C LYS A 159 -25.11 -2.04 -10.86
N THR A 160 -24.78 -3.04 -10.07
CA THR A 160 -25.36 -4.37 -10.18
C THR A 160 -26.36 -4.66 -9.07
N THR A 161 -27.36 -5.47 -9.37
CA THR A 161 -28.28 -6.03 -8.37
C THR A 161 -27.73 -7.32 -7.74
N SER A 162 -26.78 -7.97 -8.42
CA SER A 162 -26.15 -9.22 -7.96
C SER A 162 -25.08 -8.96 -6.91
N ASN A 163 -25.01 -9.81 -5.89
CA ASN A 163 -23.93 -9.81 -4.89
C ASN A 163 -22.78 -10.76 -5.29
N ARG A 164 -22.89 -11.41 -6.46
CA ARG A 164 -21.91 -12.40 -6.92
C ARG A 164 -20.89 -11.73 -7.83
N PHE A 165 -19.66 -11.65 -7.34
CA PHE A 165 -18.48 -11.22 -8.09
C PHE A 165 -17.28 -12.08 -7.74
N THR A 166 -16.25 -12.02 -8.59
CA THR A 166 -14.92 -12.60 -8.36
C THR A 166 -13.86 -11.65 -8.90
N PHE A 167 -12.68 -11.68 -8.29
CA PHE A 167 -11.49 -11.06 -8.87
C PHE A 167 -10.74 -12.11 -9.70
N SER A 168 -10.11 -11.67 -10.77
CA SER A 168 -9.25 -12.51 -11.61
C SER A 168 -8.10 -11.66 -12.13
N ASN A 169 -6.87 -12.11 -11.91
CA ASN A 169 -5.67 -11.42 -12.37
C ASN A 169 -5.24 -12.03 -13.71
N ASP A 170 -5.20 -11.20 -14.75
CA ASP A 170 -4.70 -11.62 -16.06
C ASP A 170 -3.22 -11.23 -16.19
N THR A 171 -2.36 -12.21 -16.46
CA THR A 171 -0.91 -12.03 -16.64
C THR A 171 -0.51 -11.97 -18.12
N SER A 172 -1.46 -11.99 -19.06
CA SER A 172 -1.21 -12.15 -20.50
C SER A 172 -0.60 -10.94 -21.21
N PHE A 173 -0.44 -9.81 -20.52
CA PHE A 173 0.11 -8.57 -21.10
C PHE A 173 1.53 -8.31 -20.58
N THR A 174 2.46 -9.19 -20.94
CA THR A 174 3.92 -8.97 -20.86
C THR A 174 4.47 -8.63 -22.22
#